data_AF-A0A6J6FQS9-F1
#
_entry.id   AF-A0A6J6FQS9-F1
#
_cell.length_a   1.000
_cell.length_b   1.000
_cell.length_c   1.000
_cell.angle_alpha   90.00
_cell.angle_beta   90.00
_cell.angle_gamma   90.00
#
_symmetry.space_group_name_H-M   'P 1'
#
loop_
_entity.id
_entity.type
_entity.pdbx_description
1 polymer ?
#
loop_
_entity_poly.entity_id
_entity_poly.type
_entity_poly.pdbx_seq_one_letter_code
_entity_poly.pdbx_strand_id
1 'polypeptide(L)'
;MPYCEDCAKYWAPSAMNADGTCPTCGRVVEAPTRQSTITAKNVDVKKLAAGGDGAHDDAAAPWHFKLLMVLLVGYLGWRVVELFV
;
A
#
# COMPACT_ATOMS: atom_id res chain seq x y z
N MET A 1 7.02 15.29 -15.11
CA MET A 1 6.76 16.10 -16.33
C MET A 1 5.28 16.51 -16.29
N PRO A 2 4.95 17.79 -16.06
CA PRO A 2 3.57 18.23 -15.81
C PRO A 2 2.70 18.10 -17.07
N TYR A 3 1.85 17.07 -17.06
CA TYR A 3 0.89 16.77 -18.11
C TYR A 3 -0.51 17.12 -17.64
N CYS A 4 -1.23 17.90 -18.43
CA CYS A 4 -2.62 18.22 -18.16
C CYS A 4 -3.52 17.19 -18.82
N GLU A 5 -4.20 16.35 -18.03
CA GLU A 5 -5.11 15.32 -18.54
C GLU A 5 -6.26 15.93 -19.34
N ASP A 6 -6.76 17.07 -18.87
CA ASP A 6 -7.81 17.91 -19.46
C ASP A 6 -7.62 18.27 -20.93
N CYS A 7 -6.42 18.76 -21.18
CA CYS A 7 -6.03 19.27 -22.48
C CYS A 7 -5.25 18.22 -23.27
N ALA A 8 -5.06 17.03 -22.71
CA ALA A 8 -4.18 15.98 -23.20
C ALA A 8 -2.80 16.50 -23.66
N LYS A 9 -2.25 17.49 -22.94
CA LYS A 9 -1.08 18.27 -23.37
C LYS A 9 -0.03 18.40 -22.27
N TYR A 10 1.22 18.23 -22.69
CA TYR A 10 2.39 18.52 -21.87
C TYR A 10 2.68 20.02 -21.82
N TRP A 11 2.93 20.56 -20.62
CA TRP A 11 3.33 21.95 -20.40
C TRP A 11 4.76 22.00 -19.85
N ALA A 12 5.60 22.86 -20.41
CA ALA A 12 6.90 23.17 -19.82
C ALA A 12 6.74 24.22 -18.70
N PRO A 13 7.63 24.29 -17.70
CA PRO A 13 7.52 25.26 -16.60
C PRO A 13 7.44 26.73 -17.02
N SER A 14 8.01 27.08 -18.18
CA SER A 14 7.91 28.43 -18.77
C SER A 14 6.59 28.72 -19.48
N ALA A 15 5.75 27.69 -19.72
CA ALA A 15 4.51 27.78 -20.48
C ALA A 15 3.26 27.57 -19.61
N MET A 16 3.42 27.38 -18.31
CA MET A 16 2.35 27.32 -17.32
C MET A 16 2.26 28.63 -16.53
N ASN A 17 1.17 28.85 -15.79
CA ASN A 17 1.06 30.02 -14.92
C ASN A 17 2.08 29.95 -13.77
N ALA A 18 2.40 31.08 -13.16
CA ALA A 18 3.35 31.16 -12.04
C ALA A 18 2.98 30.25 -10.86
N ASP A 19 1.69 29.94 -10.71
CA ASP A 19 1.15 29.06 -9.67
C ASP A 19 1.22 27.56 -10.02
N GLY A 20 1.81 27.19 -11.17
CA GLY A 20 1.88 25.80 -11.65
C GLY A 20 0.56 25.28 -12.24
N THR A 21 -0.35 26.18 -12.60
CA THR A 21 -1.66 25.85 -13.22
C THR A 21 -1.60 25.89 -14.74
N CYS A 22 -2.44 25.07 -15.37
CA CYS A 22 -2.67 25.04 -16.80
C CYS A 22 -3.30 26.36 -17.26
N PRO A 23 -2.73 27.07 -18.24
CA PRO A 23 -3.28 28.34 -18.72
C PRO A 23 -4.61 28.17 -19.47
N THR A 24 -4.94 26.95 -19.93
CA THR A 24 -6.13 26.68 -20.74
C THR A 24 -7.34 26.27 -19.90
N CYS A 25 -7.15 25.45 -18.86
CA CYS A 25 -8.27 24.94 -18.04
C CYS A 25 -8.15 25.31 -16.55
N GLY A 26 -7.11 26.03 -16.14
CA GLY A 26 -6.95 26.54 -14.77
C GLY A 26 -6.59 25.51 -13.70
N ARG A 27 -6.49 24.22 -14.05
CA ARG A 27 -6.13 23.16 -13.10
C ARG A 27 -4.65 23.19 -12.72
N VAL A 28 -4.35 22.77 -11.49
CA VAL A 28 -2.98 22.56 -11.02
C VAL A 28 -2.39 21.35 -11.74
N VAL A 29 -1.30 21.54 -12.49
CA VAL A 29 -0.61 20.49 -13.27
C VAL A 29 0.72 20.10 -12.62
N GLU A 30 1.25 20.99 -11.77
CA GLU A 30 2.34 20.67 -10.86
C GLU A 30 1.87 19.57 -9.90
N ALA A 31 2.51 18.40 -9.93
CA ALA A 31 2.30 17.40 -8.88
C ALA A 31 2.73 18.04 -7.55
N PRO A 32 1.90 18.02 -6.49
CA PRO A 32 2.26 18.62 -5.22
C PRO A 32 3.61 18.04 -4.79
N THR A 33 4.61 18.92 -4.59
CA THR A 33 6.01 18.57 -4.27
C THR A 33 6.17 17.78 -2.98
N ARG A 34 5.08 17.48 -2.27
CA ARG A 34 5.01 16.51 -1.18
C ARG A 34 3.67 15.80 -1.16
N GLN A 35 3.52 14.77 -1.98
CA GLN A 35 2.64 13.66 -1.59
C GLN A 35 3.39 12.89 -0.50
N SER A 36 3.22 13.38 0.74
CA SER A 36 3.38 12.65 2.00
C SER A 36 4.47 11.58 1.98
N THR A 37 5.63 11.87 2.58
CA THR A 37 6.51 10.80 3.07
C THR A 37 5.65 9.90 3.95
N ILE A 38 5.22 8.76 3.42
CA ILE A 38 4.46 7.76 4.16
C ILE A 38 5.43 7.20 5.19
N THR A 39 5.32 7.72 6.40
CA THR A 39 6.14 7.35 7.54
C THR A 39 5.26 6.62 8.53
N ALA A 40 5.84 5.75 9.34
CA ALA A 40 5.08 5.00 10.35
C ALA A 40 4.29 5.91 11.32
N LYS A 41 4.62 7.20 11.38
CA LYS A 41 3.93 8.21 12.20
C LYS A 41 2.67 8.80 11.56
N ASN A 42 2.52 8.75 10.23
CA ASN A 42 1.38 9.34 9.52
C ASN A 42 0.51 8.31 8.79
N VAL A 43 0.94 7.06 8.72
CA VAL A 43 0.12 5.94 8.25
C VAL A 43 -0.02 4.90 9.36
N ASP A 44 -1.24 4.76 9.86
CA ASP A 44 -1.59 3.77 10.86
C ASP A 44 -1.97 2.45 10.18
N VAL A 45 -0.96 1.61 9.96
CA VAL A 45 -1.10 0.31 9.29
C VAL A 45 -2.11 -0.60 9.96
N LYS A 46 -2.31 -0.48 11.28
CA LYS A 46 -3.28 -1.29 12.01
C LYS A 46 -4.71 -0.92 11.65
N LYS A 47 -4.97 0.37 11.47
CA LYS A 47 -6.31 0.85 11.09
C LYS A 47 -6.68 0.49 9.66
N LEU A 48 -5.69 0.36 8.78
CA LEU A 48 -5.89 -0.07 7.39
C LEU A 48 -6.01 -1.60 7.26
N ALA A 49 -5.38 -2.35 8.16
CA ALA A 49 -5.43 -3.81 8.18
C ALA A 49 -6.67 -4.37 8.88
N ALA A 50 -7.31 -3.59 9.76
CA ALA A 50 -8.62 -3.95 10.30
C ALA A 50 -9.66 -3.86 9.18
N GLY A 51 -10.36 -4.95 8.92
CA GLY A 51 -11.47 -4.98 7.97
C GLY A 51 -12.61 -4.05 8.41
N GLY A 52 -13.65 -3.93 7.59
CA GLY A 52 -14.80 -3.02 7.84
C GLY A 52 -15.56 -3.27 9.15
N ASP A 53 -15.24 -4.35 9.86
CA ASP A 53 -15.81 -4.82 11.11
C ASP A 53 -14.85 -4.74 12.31
N GLY A 54 -13.70 -4.06 12.22
CA GLY A 54 -12.97 -3.54 13.39
C GLY A 54 -12.61 -4.55 14.50
N ALA A 55 -12.60 -5.84 14.20
CA ALA A 55 -12.37 -6.88 15.19
C ALA A 55 -10.86 -7.07 15.37
N HIS A 56 -10.40 -7.10 16.62
CA HIS A 56 -8.99 -7.31 16.96
C HIS A 56 -8.44 -8.67 16.49
N ASP A 57 -9.31 -9.56 16.01
CA ASP A 57 -8.99 -10.87 15.44
C ASP A 57 -8.62 -10.80 13.95
N ASP A 58 -8.80 -9.66 13.27
CA ASP A 58 -8.42 -9.47 11.85
C ASP A 58 -6.90 -9.46 11.64
N ALA A 59 -6.14 -9.19 12.71
CA ALA A 59 -4.69 -9.31 12.71
C ALA A 59 -4.22 -10.76 13.02
N ALA A 60 -5.14 -11.69 13.29
CA ALA A 60 -4.80 -13.10 13.43
C ALA A 60 -4.59 -13.72 12.04
N ALA A 61 -3.56 -14.56 11.90
CA ALA A 61 -3.29 -15.23 10.64
C ALA A 61 -4.55 -15.97 10.14
N PRO A 62 -4.85 -15.93 8.82
CA PRO A 62 -6.04 -16.58 8.25
C PRO A 62 -6.19 -18.01 8.76
N TRP A 63 -7.40 -18.47 9.07
CA TRP A 63 -7.65 -19.78 9.70
C TRP A 63 -6.93 -20.95 8.99
N HIS A 64 -6.90 -20.92 7.66
CA HIS A 64 -6.16 -21.88 6.84
C HIS A 64 -4.64 -21.87 7.08
N PHE A 65 -4.02 -20.71 7.36
CA PHE A 65 -2.58 -20.61 7.65
C PHE A 65 -2.23 -21.34 8.94
N LYS A 66 -3.09 -21.25 9.96
CA LYS A 66 -2.93 -21.98 11.22
C LYS A 66 -3.01 -23.50 10.99
N LEU A 67 -3.87 -23.96 10.08
CA LEU A 67 -3.93 -25.38 9.70
C LEU A 67 -2.63 -25.86 9.03
N LEU A 68 -2.08 -25.08 8.10
CA LEU A 68 -0.82 -25.41 7.44
C LEU A 68 0.34 -25.54 8.46
N MET A 69 0.41 -24.65 9.46
CA MET A 69 1.42 -24.75 10.53
C MET A 69 1.27 -26.03 11.36
N VAL A 70 0.05 -26.42 11.73
CA VAL A 70 -0.19 -27.65 12.50
C VAL A 70 0.24 -28.89 11.71
N LEU A 71 -0.12 -28.96 10.42
CA LEU A 71 0.25 -30.09 9.56
C LEU A 71 1.78 -30.16 9.37
N LEU A 72 2.42 -29.01 9.16
CA LEU A 72 3.88 -28.92 9.02
C LEU A 72 4.61 -29.44 10.27
N VAL A 73 4.20 -29.01 11.46
CA VAL A 73 4.81 -29.45 12.72
C VAL A 73 4.57 -30.94 12.96
N GLY A 74 3.37 -31.44 12.66
CA GLY A 74 3.05 -32.87 12.76
C GLY A 74 3.93 -33.73 11.84
N TYR A 75 4.09 -33.32 10.57
CA TYR A 75 4.93 -34.03 9.60
C TYR A 75 6.42 -34.00 9.99
N LEU A 76 6.94 -32.84 10.38
CA LEU A 76 8.32 -32.71 10.81
C LEU A 76 8.59 -33.51 12.10
N GLY A 77 7.65 -33.48 13.06
CA GLY A 77 7.73 -34.29 14.27
C GLY A 77 7.75 -35.79 13.95
N TRP A 78 6.87 -36.25 13.06
CA TRP A 78 6.89 -37.64 12.58
C TRP A 78 8.20 -38.00 11.90
N ARG A 79 8.71 -37.13 11.01
CA ARG A 79 10.01 -37.32 10.35
C ARG A 79 11.17 -37.40 11.32
N VAL A 80 11.14 -36.61 12.40
CA VAL A 80 12.14 -36.71 13.47
C VAL A 80 12.06 -38.07 14.15
N VAL A 81 10.87 -38.58 14.46
CA VAL A 81 10.72 -39.93 15.04
C VAL A 81 11.22 -41.00 14.08
N GLU A 82 10.87 -40.93 12.80
CA GLU A 82 11.35 -41.85 11.73
C GLU A 82 12.86 -41.81 11.54
N LEU A 83 13.53 -40.69 11.84
CA LEU A 83 15.00 -40.60 11.78
C LEU A 83 15.69 -41.34 12.94
N PHE A 84 15.00 -41.56 14.06
CA PHE A 84 15.56 -42.12 15.29
C PHE A 84 15.04 -43.52 15.66
N VAL A 85 14.00 -44.01 14.97
CA VAL A 85 13.41 -45.36 15.12
C VAL A 85 13.73 -46.18 13.89
#